data_AF-A0A831UBU6-F1
#
_entry.id   AF-A0A831UBU6-F1
#
_cell.length_a   1.000
_cell.length_b   1.000
_cell.length_c   1.000
_cell.angle_alpha   90.00
_cell.angle_beta   90.00
_cell.angle_gamma   90.00
#
_symmetry.space_group_name_H-M   'P 1'
#
loop_
_entity.id
_entity.type
_entity.pdbx_description
1 polymer ?
#
loop_
_entity_poly.entity_id
_entity_poly.type
_entity_poly.pdbx_seq_one_letter_code
_entity_poly.pdbx_strand_id
1 'polypeptide(L)'
;MFKTIAEAHRYLVEQGFTLTDRTLANHIRQGLLGCDKDRRGRITNIDHKALMAYARAHLEKRGGGDVSVDCDIHEEIKRETLRKLRDENNRKAGLYLLKSEEEQRDAAVLAAFRRHLEAGSHERVQSILSDILGHPDMPDRLKSDLTARLPEYVHHDLEFLADMFDAFTRIAIPDPLEASTP
;
A
#
# COMPACT_ATOMS: atom_id res chain seq x y z
N MET A 1 0.96 -21.87 -37.96
CA MET A 1 0.17 -21.90 -36.70
C MET A 1 -0.19 -23.34 -36.41
N PHE A 2 -0.04 -23.78 -35.16
CA PHE A 2 -0.32 -25.15 -34.75
C PHE A 2 -1.63 -25.19 -33.96
N LYS A 3 -2.45 -26.21 -34.20
CA LYS A 3 -3.76 -26.35 -33.55
C LYS A 3 -3.71 -27.29 -32.35
N THR A 4 -2.63 -28.06 -32.21
CA THR A 4 -2.46 -29.01 -31.10
C THR A 4 -1.02 -29.00 -30.56
N ILE A 5 -0.86 -29.47 -29.33
CA ILE A 5 0.47 -29.66 -28.70
C ILE A 5 1.31 -30.65 -29.51
N ALA A 6 0.70 -31.74 -29.99
CA ALA A 6 1.39 -32.78 -30.75
C ALA A 6 1.94 -32.27 -32.09
N GLU A 7 1.23 -31.36 -32.76
CA GLU A 7 1.73 -30.71 -33.98
C GLU A 7 2.91 -29.79 -33.68
N ALA A 8 2.82 -28.99 -32.62
CA ALA A 8 3.91 -28.11 -32.19
C ALA A 8 5.14 -28.91 -31.75
N HIS A 9 4.95 -30.02 -31.03
CA HIS A 9 6.02 -30.92 -30.61
C HIS A 9 6.72 -31.56 -31.79
N ARG A 10 5.96 -32.14 -32.74
CA ARG A 10 6.52 -32.75 -33.96
C ARG A 10 7.38 -31.76 -34.72
N TYR A 11 6.88 -30.54 -34.90
CA TYR A 11 7.64 -29.48 -35.53
C TYR A 11 8.94 -29.15 -34.78
N LEU A 12 8.90 -29.02 -33.45
CA LEU A 12 10.10 -28.76 -32.65
C LEU A 12 11.14 -29.89 -32.74
N VAL A 13 10.69 -31.14 -32.78
CA VAL A 13 11.57 -32.30 -32.99
C VAL A 13 12.18 -32.28 -34.39
N GLU A 14 11.40 -31.97 -35.43
CA GLU A 14 11.89 -31.78 -36.80
C GLU A 14 12.93 -30.65 -36.91
N GLN A 15 12.81 -29.60 -36.09
CA GLN A 15 13.78 -28.51 -35.99
C GLN A 15 15.01 -28.84 -35.12
N GLY A 16 15.11 -30.07 -34.60
CA GLY A 16 16.27 -30.56 -33.84
C GLY A 16 16.24 -30.26 -32.34
N PHE A 17 15.11 -29.83 -31.78
CA PHE A 17 14.96 -29.62 -30.35
C PHE A 17 14.54 -30.92 -29.64
N THR A 18 15.13 -31.18 -28.46
CA THR A 18 14.79 -32.35 -27.65
C THR A 18 13.83 -31.97 -26.53
N LEU A 19 12.56 -32.34 -26.67
CA LEU A 19 11.58 -32.23 -25.60
C LEU A 19 10.53 -33.34 -25.71
N THR A 20 9.78 -33.62 -24.64
CA THR A 20 8.62 -34.51 -24.70
C THR A 20 7.33 -33.73 -24.84
N ASP A 21 6.29 -34.35 -25.40
CA ASP A 21 4.92 -33.78 -25.42
C ASP A 21 4.45 -33.34 -24.03
N ARG A 22 4.77 -34.13 -23.00
CA ARG A 22 4.42 -33.84 -21.61
C ARG A 22 5.11 -32.59 -21.09
N THR A 23 6.38 -32.40 -21.43
CA THR A 23 7.15 -31.20 -21.07
C THR A 23 6.54 -29.96 -21.74
N LEU A 24 6.21 -30.05 -23.03
CA LEU A 24 5.56 -28.95 -23.75
C LEU A 24 4.22 -28.58 -23.13
N ALA A 25 3.39 -29.58 -22.82
CA ALA A 25 2.10 -29.39 -22.16
C ALA A 25 2.22 -28.73 -20.79
N ASN A 26 3.23 -29.12 -20.00
CA ASN A 26 3.47 -28.52 -18.68
C ASN A 26 3.93 -27.07 -18.77
N HIS A 27 4.83 -26.74 -19.70
CA HIS A 27 5.30 -25.37 -19.89
C HIS A 27 4.19 -24.45 -20.40
N ILE A 28 3.30 -24.96 -21.25
CA ILE A 28 2.08 -24.24 -21.64
C ILE A 28 1.16 -24.03 -20.43
N ARG A 29 1.00 -25.03 -19.55
CA ARG A 29 0.19 -24.89 -18.32
C ARG A 29 0.77 -23.86 -17.36
N GLN A 30 2.10 -23.76 -17.29
CA GLN A 30 2.84 -22.80 -16.47
C GLN A 30 2.90 -21.39 -17.08
N GLY A 31 2.37 -21.19 -18.30
CA GLY A 31 2.37 -19.88 -18.97
C GLY A 31 3.68 -19.50 -19.65
N LEU A 32 4.64 -20.42 -19.77
CA LEU A 32 5.93 -20.18 -20.45
C LEU A 32 5.80 -20.09 -21.98
N LEU A 33 4.73 -20.65 -22.53
CA LEU A 33 4.38 -20.56 -23.94
C LEU A 33 2.92 -20.10 -24.06
N GLY A 34 2.74 -18.90 -24.63
CA GLY A 34 1.41 -18.35 -24.90
C GLY A 34 0.67 -19.18 -25.95
N CYS A 35 -0.57 -19.53 -25.63
CA CYS A 35 -1.47 -20.23 -26.55
C CYS A 35 -2.91 -19.76 -26.36
N ASP A 36 -3.67 -19.73 -27.45
CA ASP A 36 -5.11 -19.47 -27.38
C ASP A 36 -5.83 -20.76 -26.99
N LYS A 37 -6.85 -20.62 -26.14
CA LYS A 37 -7.68 -21.72 -25.66
C LYS A 37 -9.15 -21.45 -25.97
N ASP A 38 -9.91 -22.49 -26.28
CA ASP A 38 -11.35 -22.42 -26.38
C ASP A 38 -12.02 -22.30 -24.99
N ARG A 39 -13.35 -22.12 -24.98
CA ARG A 39 -14.16 -22.07 -23.75
C ARG A 39 -14.11 -23.36 -22.92
N ARG A 40 -13.55 -24.45 -23.46
CA ARG A 40 -13.36 -25.75 -22.79
C ARG A 40 -11.90 -25.97 -22.38
N GLY A 41 -11.05 -24.95 -22.50
CA GLY A 41 -9.63 -24.99 -22.13
C GLY A 41 -8.73 -25.76 -23.11
N ARG A 42 -9.23 -26.15 -24.29
CA ARG A 42 -8.44 -26.82 -25.32
C ARG A 42 -7.67 -25.79 -26.13
N ILE A 43 -6.42 -26.11 -26.43
CA ILE A 43 -5.58 -25.24 -27.26
C ILE A 43 -6.15 -25.18 -28.67
N THR A 44 -6.38 -23.97 -29.16
CA THR A 44 -6.89 -23.70 -30.51
C THR A 44 -5.81 -23.14 -31.41
N ASN A 45 -4.80 -22.48 -30.82
CA ASN A 45 -3.72 -21.86 -31.57
C ASN A 45 -2.43 -21.77 -30.74
N ILE A 46 -1.33 -22.18 -31.36
CA ILE A 46 0.03 -21.91 -30.92
C ILE A 46 0.71 -21.18 -32.08
N ASP A 47 1.06 -19.92 -31.84
CA ASP A 47 1.76 -19.11 -32.83
C ASP A 47 3.16 -19.68 -33.11
N HIS A 48 3.52 -19.71 -34.39
CA HIS A 48 4.79 -20.25 -34.86
C HIS A 48 5.97 -19.41 -34.38
N LYS A 49 5.83 -18.08 -34.39
CA LYS A 49 6.87 -17.15 -33.94
C LYS A 49 7.07 -17.27 -32.43
N ALA A 50 5.98 -17.32 -31.66
CA ALA A 50 6.03 -17.56 -30.21
C ALA A 50 6.65 -18.92 -29.86
N LEU A 51 6.30 -19.99 -30.58
CA LEU A 51 6.85 -21.33 -30.37
C LEU A 51 8.37 -21.37 -30.62
N MET A 52 8.84 -20.72 -31.68
CA MET A 52 10.27 -20.65 -32.00
C MET A 52 11.06 -19.78 -31.03
N ALA A 53 10.48 -18.67 -30.55
CA ALA A 53 11.08 -17.83 -29.52
C ALA A 53 11.23 -18.62 -28.21
N TYR A 54 10.17 -19.31 -27.78
CA TYR A 54 10.20 -20.22 -26.64
C TYR A 54 11.26 -21.31 -26.79
N ALA A 55 11.32 -21.99 -27.95
CA ALA A 55 12.27 -23.07 -28.18
C ALA A 55 13.72 -22.60 -28.10
N ARG A 56 14.03 -21.41 -28.65
CA ARG A 56 15.38 -20.84 -28.55
C ARG A 56 15.75 -20.40 -27.14
N ALA A 57 14.78 -19.92 -26.36
CA ALA A 57 15.01 -19.43 -25.00
C ALA A 57 15.11 -20.55 -23.96
N HIS A 58 14.42 -21.68 -24.18
CA HIS A 58 14.21 -22.70 -23.16
C HIS A 58 14.61 -24.12 -23.56
N LEU A 59 14.91 -24.38 -24.83
CA LEU A 59 15.30 -25.70 -25.31
C LEU A 59 16.68 -25.64 -25.94
N GLU A 60 17.67 -26.24 -25.27
CA GLU A 60 19.01 -26.39 -25.83
C GLU A 60 18.96 -27.21 -27.12
N LYS A 61 19.52 -26.68 -28.22
CA LYS A 61 19.73 -27.45 -29.44
C LYS A 61 20.86 -28.44 -29.20
N ARG A 62 20.56 -29.73 -29.23
CA ARG A 62 21.58 -30.76 -29.08
C ARG A 62 22.37 -30.89 -30.39
N GLY A 63 23.53 -30.23 -30.44
CA GLY A 63 24.52 -30.44 -31.48
C GLY A 63 25.22 -29.15 -31.89
N GLY A 64 26.40 -28.93 -31.33
CA GLY A 64 27.43 -28.08 -31.93
C GLY A 64 27.66 -26.74 -31.22
N GLY A 65 28.79 -26.68 -30.54
CA GLY A 65 29.51 -25.44 -30.28
C GLY A 65 29.04 -24.70 -29.04
N ASP A 66 29.99 -24.50 -28.15
CA ASP A 66 30.01 -23.45 -27.14
C ASP A 66 29.46 -22.13 -27.72
N VAL A 67 28.20 -21.83 -27.41
CA VAL A 67 27.61 -20.52 -27.68
C VAL A 67 27.58 -19.82 -26.32
N SER A 68 28.75 -19.30 -25.94
CA SER A 68 28.90 -18.25 -24.94
C SER A 68 28.30 -16.94 -25.47
N VAL A 69 27.03 -16.96 -25.86
CA VAL A 69 26.31 -15.75 -26.25
C VAL A 69 25.41 -15.38 -25.08
N ASP A 70 25.72 -14.20 -24.53
CA ASP A 70 24.85 -13.36 -23.71
C ASP A 70 24.72 -13.67 -22.20
N CYS A 71 25.72 -14.29 -21.58
CA CYS A 71 25.88 -14.16 -20.12
C CYS A 71 26.00 -12.68 -19.71
N ASP A 72 26.70 -11.87 -20.51
CA ASP A 72 26.89 -10.45 -20.23
C ASP A 72 25.59 -9.66 -20.36
N ILE A 73 24.81 -9.86 -21.42
CA ILE A 73 23.53 -9.14 -21.61
C ILE A 73 22.50 -9.58 -20.57
N HIS A 74 22.45 -10.87 -20.22
CA HIS A 74 21.50 -11.34 -19.21
C HIS A 74 21.87 -10.87 -17.80
N GLU A 75 23.17 -10.83 -17.46
CA GLU A 75 23.63 -10.19 -16.24
C GLU A 75 23.40 -8.69 -16.23
N GLU A 76 23.59 -8.01 -17.36
CA GLU A 76 23.36 -6.57 -17.50
C GLU A 76 21.88 -6.21 -17.32
N ILE A 77 20.96 -6.96 -17.93
CA ILE A 77 19.51 -6.81 -17.71
C ILE A 77 19.15 -7.05 -16.24
N LYS A 78 19.73 -8.06 -15.59
CA LYS A 78 19.51 -8.31 -14.15
C LYS A 78 20.04 -7.18 -13.28
N ARG A 79 21.25 -6.66 -13.57
CA ARG A 79 21.84 -5.53 -12.85
C ARG A 79 20.99 -4.26 -13.04
N GLU A 80 20.53 -4.00 -14.25
CA GLU A 80 19.68 -2.84 -14.54
C GLU A 80 18.31 -2.96 -13.86
N THR A 81 17.73 -4.15 -13.83
CA THR A 81 16.46 -4.42 -13.13
C THR A 81 16.61 -4.25 -11.62
N LEU A 82 17.68 -4.79 -11.02
CA LEU A 82 17.99 -4.62 -9.60
C LEU A 82 18.27 -3.15 -9.25
N ARG A 83 18.93 -2.40 -10.15
CA ARG A 83 19.16 -0.97 -10.00
C ARG A 83 17.83 -0.20 -10.00
N LYS A 84 16.95 -0.45 -10.97
CA LYS A 84 15.61 0.16 -11.03
C LYS A 84 14.79 -0.14 -9.78
N LEU A 85 14.77 -1.39 -9.31
CA LEU A 85 14.09 -1.78 -8.09
C LEU A 85 14.67 -1.09 -6.85
N ARG A 86 16.00 -0.94 -6.78
CA ARG A 86 16.66 -0.23 -5.68
C ARG A 86 16.34 1.27 -5.69
N ASP A 87 16.33 1.89 -6.85
CA ASP A 87 15.98 3.30 -7.01
C ASP A 87 14.51 3.55 -6.67
N GLU A 88 13.60 2.66 -7.08
CA GLU A 88 12.19 2.71 -6.69
C GLU A 88 12.00 2.50 -5.18
N ASN A 89 12.73 1.57 -4.58
CA ASN A 89 12.65 1.31 -3.14
C ASN A 89 13.20 2.51 -2.35
N ASN A 90 14.33 3.09 -2.76
CA ASN A 90 14.86 4.31 -2.17
C ASN A 90 13.87 5.48 -2.31
N ARG A 91 13.22 5.62 -3.46
CA ARG A 91 12.19 6.65 -3.66
C ARG A 91 10.98 6.43 -2.75
N LYS A 92 10.51 5.19 -2.62
CA LYS A 92 9.42 4.83 -1.69
C LYS A 92 9.82 5.09 -0.24
N ALA A 93 11.01 4.67 0.18
CA ALA A 93 11.54 4.91 1.52
C ALA A 93 11.63 6.40 1.83
N GLY A 94 12.10 7.23 0.88
CA GLY A 94 12.10 8.68 1.01
C GLY A 94 10.70 9.28 1.17
N LEU A 95 9.71 8.78 0.41
CA LEU A 95 8.31 9.20 0.56
C LEU A 95 7.72 8.79 1.91
N TYR A 96 8.03 7.59 2.42
CA TYR A 96 7.59 7.15 3.74
C TYR A 96 8.19 8.01 4.87
N LEU A 97 9.46 8.40 4.75
CA LEU A 97 10.10 9.31 5.71
C LEU A 97 9.43 10.68 5.72
N LEU A 98 9.19 11.27 4.55
CA LEU A 98 8.50 12.56 4.44
C LEU A 98 7.09 12.51 5.04
N LYS A 99 6.32 11.45 4.74
CA LYS A 99 4.99 11.27 5.31
C LYS A 99 5.03 11.11 6.84
N SER A 100 6.01 10.38 7.37
CA SER A 100 6.19 10.23 8.82
C SER A 100 6.56 11.55 9.50
N GLU A 101 7.36 12.41 8.86
CA GLU A 101 7.70 13.74 9.38
C GLU A 101 6.48 14.68 9.37
N GLU A 102 5.66 14.61 8.33
CA GLU A 102 4.38 15.34 8.24
C GLU A 102 3.42 14.91 9.35
N GLU A 103 3.21 13.60 9.54
CA GLU A 103 2.35 13.06 10.61
C GLU A 103 2.82 13.48 12.01
N GLN A 104 4.14 13.50 12.26
CA GLN A 104 4.69 13.99 13.54
C GLN A 104 4.47 15.48 13.74
N ARG A 105 4.61 16.30 12.68
CA ARG A 105 4.33 17.74 12.76
C ARG A 105 2.86 18.00 13.05
N ASP A 106 1.96 17.31 12.37
CA ASP A 106 0.51 17.46 12.57
C ASP A 106 0.12 17.04 14.00
N ALA A 107 0.64 15.92 14.49
CA ALA A 107 0.44 15.50 15.87
C ALA A 107 0.95 16.54 16.89
N ALA A 108 2.11 17.16 16.63
CA ALA A 108 2.66 18.20 17.49
C ALA A 108 1.79 19.48 17.48
N VAL A 109 1.29 19.88 16.31
CA VAL A 109 0.37 21.03 16.16
C VAL A 109 -0.93 20.78 16.91
N LEU A 110 -1.52 19.60 16.77
CA LEU A 110 -2.74 19.22 17.48
C LEU A 110 -2.54 19.19 19.00
N ALA A 111 -1.41 18.63 19.46
CA ALA A 111 -1.07 18.61 20.89
C ALA A 111 -0.86 20.02 21.45
N ALA A 112 -0.22 20.91 20.68
CA ALA A 112 -0.05 22.31 21.07
C ALA A 112 -1.38 23.07 21.11
N PHE A 113 -2.25 22.86 20.11
CA PHE A 113 -3.59 23.46 20.07
C PHE A 113 -4.45 22.99 21.25
N ARG A 114 -4.41 21.70 21.60
CA ARG A 114 -5.09 21.14 22.77
C ARG A 114 -4.64 21.81 24.07
N ARG A 115 -3.33 21.92 24.29
CA ARG A 115 -2.77 22.60 25.48
C ARG A 115 -3.21 24.06 25.58
N HIS A 116 -3.28 24.78 24.46
CA HIS A 116 -3.77 26.16 24.44
C HIS A 116 -5.25 26.27 24.82
N LEU A 117 -6.10 25.36 24.33
CA LEU A 117 -7.52 25.34 24.66
C LEU A 117 -7.77 24.95 26.12
N GLU A 118 -7.03 23.96 26.65
CA GLU A 118 -7.08 23.56 28.05
C GLU A 118 -6.63 24.70 28.98
N ALA A 119 -5.53 25.40 28.66
CA ALA A 119 -5.07 26.55 29.42
C ALA A 119 -6.11 27.69 29.43
N GLY A 120 -6.71 27.98 28.27
CA GLY A 120 -7.72 29.03 28.14
C GLY A 120 -9.10 28.66 28.68
N SER A 121 -9.45 27.37 28.82
CA SER A 121 -10.72 26.98 29.47
C SER A 121 -10.67 27.25 30.97
N HIS A 122 -9.53 26.98 31.62
CA HIS A 122 -9.37 27.23 33.04
C HIS A 122 -9.54 28.72 33.39
N GLU A 123 -8.89 29.62 32.64
CA GLU A 123 -9.04 31.07 32.83
C GLU A 123 -10.47 31.56 32.56
N ARG A 124 -11.13 31.05 31.51
CA ARG A 124 -12.53 31.41 31.19
C ARG A 124 -13.50 30.95 32.28
N VAL A 125 -13.36 29.72 32.74
CA VAL A 125 -14.19 29.18 33.82
C VAL A 125 -13.98 29.98 35.09
N GLN A 126 -12.73 30.28 35.48
CA GLN A 126 -12.44 31.13 36.63
C GLN A 126 -13.02 32.55 36.51
N SER A 127 -12.96 33.17 35.32
CA SER A 127 -13.53 34.49 35.07
C SER A 127 -15.05 34.48 35.24
N ILE A 128 -15.74 33.54 34.59
CA ILE A 128 -17.21 33.41 34.67
C ILE A 128 -17.65 33.15 36.11
N LEU A 129 -16.92 32.31 36.83
CA LEU A 129 -17.20 32.02 38.24
C LEU A 129 -16.95 33.24 39.13
N SER A 130 -15.89 34.01 38.89
CA SER A 130 -15.64 35.24 39.64
C SER A 130 -16.76 36.27 39.43
N ASP A 131 -17.28 36.39 38.21
CA ASP A 131 -18.41 37.26 37.90
C ASP A 131 -19.71 36.79 38.58
N ILE A 132 -20.00 35.49 38.54
CA ILE A 132 -21.19 34.90 39.18
C ILE A 132 -21.12 35.00 40.71
N LEU A 133 -19.95 34.66 41.29
CA LEU A 133 -19.74 34.65 42.75
C LEU A 133 -19.56 36.06 43.33
N GLY A 134 -19.24 37.04 42.49
CA GLY A 134 -19.15 38.46 42.80
C GLY A 134 -20.49 39.22 42.69
N HIS A 135 -21.56 38.57 42.23
CA HIS A 135 -22.87 39.21 42.08
C HIS A 135 -23.44 39.62 43.45
N PRO A 136 -23.89 40.87 43.66
CA PRO A 136 -24.27 41.40 44.96
C PRO A 136 -25.49 40.70 45.59
N ASP A 137 -26.39 40.17 44.76
CA ASP A 137 -27.59 39.45 45.22
C ASP A 137 -27.40 37.93 45.32
N MET A 138 -26.17 37.42 45.21
CA MET A 138 -25.90 35.99 45.22
C MET A 138 -26.15 35.38 46.61
N PRO A 139 -27.10 34.45 46.77
CA PRO A 139 -27.35 33.84 48.07
C PRO A 139 -26.18 32.93 48.50
N ASP A 140 -25.73 33.04 49.75
CA ASP A 140 -24.58 32.27 50.27
C ASP A 140 -24.70 30.76 50.07
N ARG A 141 -25.93 30.23 50.19
CA ARG A 141 -26.22 28.81 49.95
C ARG A 141 -25.94 28.41 48.49
N LEU A 142 -26.36 29.25 47.55
CA LEU A 142 -26.15 29.04 46.11
C LEU A 142 -24.66 29.21 45.75
N LYS A 143 -23.98 30.15 46.41
CA LYS A 143 -22.53 30.36 46.31
C LYS A 143 -21.75 29.11 46.74
N SER A 144 -22.12 28.52 47.87
CA SER A 144 -21.49 27.30 48.38
C SER A 144 -21.76 26.08 47.50
N ASP A 145 -23.01 25.89 47.02
CA ASP A 145 -23.38 24.78 46.15
C ASP A 145 -22.64 24.84 44.80
N LEU A 146 -22.52 26.03 44.20
CA LEU A 146 -21.76 26.23 42.97
C LEU A 146 -20.27 26.01 43.17
N THR A 147 -19.72 26.45 44.31
CA THR A 147 -18.30 26.24 44.63
C THR A 147 -17.99 24.77 44.89
N ALA A 148 -18.93 24.01 45.47
CA ALA A 148 -18.79 22.57 45.66
C ALA A 148 -18.84 21.78 44.34
N ARG A 149 -19.63 22.24 43.37
CA ARG A 149 -19.80 21.60 42.05
C ARG A 149 -18.81 22.06 40.99
N LEU A 150 -18.02 23.09 41.27
CA LEU A 150 -16.98 23.64 40.41
C LEU A 150 -16.08 22.56 39.76
N PRO A 151 -15.59 21.55 40.51
CA PRO A 151 -14.73 20.52 39.95
C PRO A 151 -15.44 19.68 38.89
N GLU A 152 -16.74 19.40 39.06
CA GLU A 152 -17.54 18.64 38.08
C GLU A 152 -17.73 19.43 36.78
N TYR A 153 -17.99 20.74 36.86
CA TYR A 153 -18.14 21.58 35.68
C TYR A 153 -16.83 21.69 34.89
N VAL A 154 -15.70 21.88 35.57
CA VAL A 154 -14.37 21.89 34.93
C VAL A 154 -14.09 20.54 34.27
N HIS A 155 -14.43 19.43 34.94
CA HIS A 155 -14.23 18.10 34.40
C HIS A 155 -15.06 17.87 33.12
N HIS A 156 -16.35 18.21 33.14
CA HIS A 156 -17.22 18.08 31.97
C HIS A 156 -16.76 18.93 30.78
N ASP A 157 -16.28 20.16 31.03
CA ASP A 157 -15.79 21.03 29.97
C ASP A 157 -14.50 20.48 29.33
N LEU A 158 -13.63 19.86 30.14
CA LEU A 158 -12.44 19.16 29.66
C LEU A 158 -12.78 17.87 28.88
N GLU A 159 -13.76 17.10 29.34
CA GLU A 159 -14.27 15.92 28.61
C GLU A 159 -14.85 16.33 27.26
N PHE A 160 -15.69 17.38 27.22
CA PHE A 160 -16.25 17.89 25.98
C PHE A 160 -15.16 18.35 24.99
N LEU A 161 -14.14 19.05 25.48
CA LEU A 161 -12.99 19.44 24.66
C LEU A 161 -12.21 18.22 24.16
N ALA A 162 -12.01 17.20 24.99
CA ALA A 162 -11.36 15.96 24.60
C ALA A 162 -12.15 15.22 23.50
N ASP A 163 -13.47 15.07 23.67
CA ASP A 163 -14.36 14.43 22.69
C ASP A 163 -14.37 15.17 21.35
N MET A 164 -14.39 16.51 21.39
CA MET A 164 -14.31 17.34 20.19
C MET A 164 -12.99 17.11 19.43
N PHE A 165 -11.86 16.96 20.14
CA PHE A 165 -10.57 16.65 19.53
C PHE A 165 -10.52 15.24 18.95
N ASP A 166 -11.04 14.25 19.67
CA ASP A 166 -11.14 12.87 19.19
C ASP A 166 -12.01 12.80 17.93
N ALA A 167 -13.08 13.60 17.86
CA ALA A 167 -13.90 13.72 16.66
C ALA A 167 -13.14 14.41 15.50
N PHE A 168 -12.39 15.47 15.78
CA PHE A 168 -11.63 16.20 14.75
C PHE A 168 -10.50 15.37 14.16
N THR A 169 -9.77 14.61 14.99
CA THR A 169 -8.69 13.71 14.54
C THR A 169 -9.20 12.57 13.67
N ARG A 170 -10.42 12.06 13.93
CA ARG A 170 -11.09 11.07 13.06
C ARG A 170 -11.48 11.61 11.68
N ILE A 171 -11.70 12.92 11.55
CA ILE A 171 -12.02 13.57 10.26
C ILE A 171 -10.74 13.92 9.49
N ALA A 172 -9.67 14.31 10.20
CA ALA A 172 -8.41 14.75 9.59
C ALA A 172 -7.53 13.60 9.10
N ILE A 173 -7.71 12.38 9.63
CA ILE A 173 -6.99 11.18 9.19
C ILE A 173 -7.97 10.32 8.37
N PRO A 174 -8.05 10.48 7.03
CA PRO A 174 -8.73 9.50 6.22
C PRO A 174 -8.03 8.15 6.41
N ASP A 175 -8.81 7.12 6.73
CA ASP A 175 -8.32 5.76 6.89
C ASP A 175 -7.57 5.36 5.59
N PRO A 176 -6.24 5.09 5.63
CA PRO A 176 -5.48 4.80 4.42
C PRO A 176 -5.98 3.54 3.68
N LEU A 177 -6.86 2.75 4.30
CA LEU A 177 -7.48 1.57 3.72
C LEU A 177 -8.74 1.86 2.89
N GLU A 178 -9.43 2.99 3.08
CA GLU A 178 -10.65 3.31 2.31
C GLU A 178 -10.37 3.97 0.96
N ALA A 179 -9.19 4.58 0.78
CA ALA A 179 -8.77 5.20 -0.48
C ALA A 179 -8.39 4.19 -1.58
N SER A 180 -8.51 2.88 -1.32
CA SER A 180 -8.07 1.80 -2.20
C SER A 180 -9.20 0.91 -2.74
N THR A 181 -10.44 1.41 -2.80
CA THR A 181 -11.54 0.70 -3.46
C THR A 181 -11.99 1.48 -4.70
N PRO A 182 -11.94 0.89 -5.90
CA PRO A 182 -12.21 1.56 -7.18
C PRO A 182 -13.68 1.96 -7.37
#